data_AF-A0A846W494-F1
#
_entry.id   AF-A0A846W494-F1
#
_cell.length_a   1.000
_cell.length_b   1.000
_cell.length_c   1.000
_cell.angle_alpha   90.00
_cell.angle_beta   90.00
_cell.angle_gamma   90.00
#
_symmetry.space_group_name_H-M   'P 1'
#
loop_
_entity.id
_entity.type
_entity.pdbx_description
1 polymer ?
#
loop_
_entity_poly.entity_id
_entity_poly.type
_entity_poly.pdbx_seq_one_letter_code
_entity_poly.pdbx_strand_id
1 'polypeptide(L)'
;MTEPIVTSKDELTLITSEFEKQVEKWKAAPDKINETVDDLKWYNPSMWAAITSTRDSIQDQLVILLDKLNEAGEGIGAPFLFIDLAHSWTIAGNIVGKATNYTKDPEISLDGSWEGSAYDAFKAVRESQQTAMASTKEMCQKVHTELLTLAAEGRVFYKSIVDGTAPLLTEYGEGLTETATGVGALWGINKINDAVVNTVGLVTRTITGFIELQSKVVISSNELRGLTQHPAGFVTKNGLDHWPGAVTDGYDQERDGWEART
;
A
#
# COMPACT_ATOMS: atom_id res chain seq x y z
N MET A 1 17.62 -9.32 -12.04
CA MET A 1 16.31 -9.43 -12.69
C MET A 1 15.28 -9.45 -11.59
N THR A 2 14.76 -8.28 -11.23
CA THR A 2 13.60 -8.12 -10.36
C THR A 2 12.37 -8.36 -11.23
N GLU A 3 11.54 -9.34 -10.88
CA GLU A 3 10.27 -9.56 -11.55
C GLU A 3 9.45 -8.26 -11.54
N PRO A 4 8.73 -7.92 -12.63
CA PRO A 4 7.84 -6.78 -12.61
C PRO A 4 6.77 -7.03 -11.54
N ILE A 5 6.64 -6.09 -10.60
CA ILE A 5 5.58 -6.08 -9.59
C ILE A 5 4.26 -5.83 -10.34
N VAL A 6 3.70 -6.88 -10.94
CA VAL A 6 2.35 -6.85 -11.51
C VAL A 6 1.41 -7.37 -10.43
N THR A 7 1.06 -6.50 -9.49
CA THR A 7 -0.14 -6.65 -8.67
C THR A 7 -1.36 -6.45 -9.56
N SER A 8 -1.78 -7.50 -10.27
CA SER A 8 -3.01 -7.39 -11.04
C SER A 8 -4.18 -7.16 -10.07
N LYS A 9 -5.09 -6.25 -10.42
CA LYS A 9 -6.29 -5.95 -9.62
C LYS A 9 -7.11 -7.22 -9.34
N ASP A 10 -7.04 -8.19 -10.24
CA ASP A 10 -7.71 -9.49 -10.13
C ASP A 10 -7.13 -10.33 -8.97
N GLU A 11 -5.81 -10.37 -8.81
CA GLU A 11 -5.17 -11.07 -7.69
C GLU A 11 -5.53 -10.44 -6.34
N LEU A 12 -5.52 -9.10 -6.26
CA LEU A 12 -5.95 -8.39 -5.04
C LEU A 12 -7.41 -8.67 -4.71
N THR A 13 -8.27 -8.70 -5.72
CA THR A 13 -9.70 -9.03 -5.56
C THR A 13 -9.88 -10.46 -5.06
N LEU A 14 -9.11 -11.41 -5.60
CA LEU A 14 -9.14 -12.80 -5.16
C LEU A 14 -8.72 -12.93 -3.69
N ILE A 15 -7.57 -12.37 -3.31
CA ILE A 15 -7.06 -12.43 -1.93
C ILE A 15 -8.02 -11.76 -0.95
N THR A 16 -8.59 -10.62 -1.33
CA THR A 16 -9.60 -9.91 -0.53
C THR A 16 -10.84 -10.78 -0.30
N SER A 17 -11.36 -11.41 -1.36
CA SER A 17 -12.50 -12.32 -1.24
C SER A 17 -12.19 -13.55 -0.40
N GLU A 18 -10.98 -14.10 -0.51
CA GLU A 18 -10.53 -15.24 0.31
C GLU A 18 -10.41 -14.87 1.78
N PHE A 19 -9.86 -13.69 2.07
CA PHE A 19 -9.81 -13.13 3.42
C PHE A 19 -11.22 -12.99 4.01
N GLU A 20 -12.15 -12.33 3.31
CA GLU A 20 -13.54 -12.18 3.75
C GLU A 20 -14.20 -13.54 4.03
N LYS A 21 -14.03 -14.52 3.14
CA LYS A 21 -14.54 -15.89 3.35
C LYS A 21 -13.99 -16.55 4.61
N GLN A 22 -12.72 -16.33 4.93
CA GLN A 22 -12.13 -16.86 6.15
C GLN A 22 -12.63 -16.14 7.40
N VAL A 23 -12.78 -14.82 7.34
CA VAL A 23 -13.39 -14.03 8.42
C VAL A 23 -14.81 -14.54 8.72
N GLU A 24 -15.63 -14.79 7.70
CA GLU A 24 -16.97 -15.33 7.88
C GLU A 24 -16.96 -16.74 8.51
N LYS A 25 -15.99 -17.59 8.13
CA LYS A 25 -15.83 -18.91 8.78
C LYS A 25 -15.50 -18.77 10.27
N TRP A 26 -14.61 -17.84 10.63
CA TRP A 26 -14.26 -17.57 12.02
C TRP A 26 -15.41 -16.92 12.81
N LYS A 27 -16.23 -16.07 12.18
CA LYS A 27 -17.43 -15.50 12.81
C LYS A 27 -18.46 -16.56 13.17
N ALA A 28 -18.56 -17.62 12.36
CA ALA A 28 -19.43 -18.76 12.65
C ALA A 28 -18.84 -19.75 13.67
N ALA A 29 -17.57 -19.60 14.06
CA ALA A 29 -16.89 -20.57 14.91
C ALA A 29 -17.45 -20.63 16.35
N PRO A 30 -17.75 -19.49 17.02
CA PRO A 30 -18.38 -19.47 18.35
C PRO A 30 -19.62 -20.34 18.45
N ASP A 31 -20.56 -20.16 17.51
CA ASP A 31 -21.84 -20.86 17.49
C ASP A 31 -21.66 -22.35 17.28
N LYS A 32 -20.81 -22.75 16.33
CA LYS A 32 -20.53 -24.17 16.05
C LYS A 32 -19.88 -24.89 17.22
N ILE A 33 -18.98 -24.23 17.95
CA ILE A 33 -18.38 -24.80 19.15
C ILE A 33 -19.44 -24.96 20.23
N ASN A 34 -20.27 -23.94 20.46
CA ASN A 34 -21.34 -24.01 21.45
C ASN A 34 -22.33 -25.13 21.14
N GLU A 35 -22.80 -25.23 19.90
CA GLU A 35 -23.68 -26.31 19.44
C GLU A 35 -23.05 -27.69 19.67
N THR A 36 -21.81 -27.89 19.19
CA THR A 36 -21.11 -29.18 19.31
C THR A 36 -20.87 -29.58 20.77
N VAL A 37 -20.52 -28.62 21.63
CA VAL A 37 -20.29 -28.89 23.05
C VAL A 37 -21.61 -29.10 23.78
N ASP A 38 -22.64 -28.29 23.52
CA ASP A 38 -23.93 -28.37 24.21
C ASP A 38 -24.72 -29.63 23.85
N ASP A 39 -24.54 -30.18 22.65
CA ASP A 39 -25.12 -31.47 22.28
C ASP A 39 -24.65 -32.59 23.23
N LEU A 40 -23.39 -32.55 23.70
CA LEU A 40 -22.86 -33.51 24.67
C LEU A 40 -23.65 -33.52 25.98
N LYS A 41 -24.33 -32.44 26.34
CA LYS A 41 -25.16 -32.38 27.55
C LYS A 41 -26.25 -33.45 27.56
N TRP A 42 -26.74 -33.86 26.39
CA TRP A 42 -27.85 -34.79 26.28
C TRP A 42 -27.43 -36.26 26.27
N TYR A 43 -26.25 -36.59 25.74
CA TYR A 43 -25.80 -37.98 25.60
C TYR A 43 -24.50 -38.31 26.35
N ASN A 44 -23.72 -37.30 26.76
CA ASN A 44 -22.53 -37.48 27.60
C ASN A 44 -22.33 -36.29 28.59
N PRO A 45 -23.19 -36.14 29.61
CA PRO A 45 -23.18 -34.99 30.52
C PRO A 45 -21.87 -34.80 31.29
N SER A 46 -21.20 -35.91 31.64
CA SER A 46 -19.90 -35.87 32.31
C SER A 46 -18.81 -35.26 31.43
N MET A 47 -18.83 -35.57 30.13
CA MET A 47 -17.89 -35.01 29.17
C MET A 47 -18.17 -33.53 28.93
N TRP A 48 -19.43 -33.16 28.75
CA TRP A 48 -19.86 -31.77 28.67
C TRP A 48 -19.33 -30.94 29.85
N ALA A 49 -19.50 -31.43 31.09
CA ALA A 49 -19.00 -30.77 32.28
C ALA A 49 -17.47 -30.66 32.29
N ALA A 50 -16.75 -31.65 31.76
CA ALA A 50 -15.29 -31.67 31.72
C ALA A 50 -14.69 -30.68 30.70
N ILE A 51 -15.40 -30.37 29.61
CA ILE A 51 -14.87 -29.54 28.52
C ILE A 51 -15.44 -28.13 28.47
N THR A 52 -16.47 -27.82 29.28
CA THR A 52 -17.14 -26.51 29.25
C THR A 52 -16.19 -25.36 29.57
N SER A 53 -15.26 -25.51 30.52
CA SER A 53 -14.26 -24.47 30.81
C SER A 53 -13.31 -24.22 29.64
N THR A 54 -12.92 -25.27 28.91
CA THR A 54 -12.08 -25.13 27.71
C THR A 54 -12.87 -24.44 26.60
N ARG A 55 -14.15 -24.80 26.42
CA ARG A 55 -15.06 -24.11 25.49
C ARG A 55 -15.13 -22.62 25.81
N ASP A 56 -15.33 -22.23 27.07
CA ASP A 56 -15.39 -20.82 27.46
C ASP A 56 -14.07 -20.09 27.15
N SER A 57 -12.92 -20.71 27.46
CA SER A 57 -11.61 -20.16 27.09
C SER A 57 -11.43 -20.00 25.59
N ILE A 58 -11.96 -20.91 24.77
CA ILE A 58 -11.93 -20.80 23.31
C ILE A 58 -12.78 -19.60 22.85
N GLN A 59 -13.95 -19.38 23.45
CA GLN A 59 -14.80 -18.23 23.12
C GLN A 59 -14.07 -16.91 23.38
N ASP A 60 -13.37 -16.79 24.50
CA ASP A 60 -12.56 -15.60 24.81
C ASP A 60 -11.47 -15.37 23.74
N GLN A 61 -10.79 -16.43 23.30
CA GLN A 61 -9.78 -16.32 22.23
C GLN A 61 -10.39 -15.99 20.88
N LEU A 62 -11.60 -16.48 20.57
CA LEU A 62 -12.30 -16.14 19.34
C LEU A 62 -12.71 -14.66 19.30
N VAL A 63 -13.08 -14.06 20.43
CA VAL A 63 -13.32 -12.61 20.49
C VAL A 63 -12.06 -11.85 20.10
N ILE A 64 -10.90 -12.23 20.65
CA ILE A 64 -9.60 -11.61 20.31
C ILE A 64 -9.29 -11.82 18.83
N LEU A 65 -9.49 -13.03 18.31
CA LEU A 65 -9.25 -13.33 16.90
C LEU A 65 -10.11 -12.46 15.98
N LEU A 66 -11.40 -12.38 16.25
CA LEU A 66 -12.35 -11.62 15.44
C LEU A 66 -12.06 -10.12 15.48
N ASP A 67 -11.66 -9.59 16.64
CA ASP A 67 -11.20 -8.22 16.78
C ASP A 67 -9.98 -7.95 15.88
N LYS A 68 -8.97 -8.83 15.92
CA LYS A 68 -7.78 -8.71 15.06
C LYS A 68 -8.04 -8.88 13.58
N LEU A 69 -8.95 -9.78 13.20
CA LEU A 69 -9.37 -9.91 11.82
C LEU A 69 -10.15 -8.69 11.33
N ASN A 70 -10.98 -8.08 12.19
CA ASN A 70 -11.66 -6.83 11.86
C ASN A 70 -10.66 -5.67 11.71
N GLU A 71 -9.71 -5.53 12.62
CA GLU A 71 -8.61 -4.54 12.53
C GLU A 71 -7.85 -4.68 11.20
N ALA A 72 -7.52 -5.92 10.80
CA ALA A 72 -6.91 -6.18 9.50
C ALA A 72 -7.86 -5.83 8.32
N GLY A 73 -9.16 -6.11 8.47
CA GLY A 73 -10.17 -5.86 7.44
C GLY A 73 -10.46 -4.38 7.19
N GLU A 74 -10.34 -3.50 8.18
CA GLU A 74 -10.55 -2.04 8.02
C GLU A 74 -9.63 -1.44 6.95
N GLY A 75 -8.41 -1.99 6.80
CA GLY A 75 -7.41 -1.54 5.85
C GLY A 75 -7.51 -2.17 4.45
N ILE A 76 -8.50 -3.01 4.17
CA ILE A 76 -8.50 -3.87 2.97
C ILE A 76 -8.61 -3.11 1.65
N GLY A 77 -9.18 -1.90 1.69
CA GLY A 77 -9.26 -1.00 0.55
C GLY A 77 -7.94 -0.27 0.22
N ALA A 78 -6.99 -0.21 1.16
CA ALA A 78 -5.77 0.59 1.00
C ALA A 78 -4.91 0.17 -0.21
N PRO A 79 -4.66 -1.12 -0.48
CA PRO A 79 -3.89 -1.54 -1.66
C PRO A 79 -4.51 -1.10 -2.99
N PHE A 80 -5.84 -1.14 -3.11
CA PHE A 80 -6.54 -0.66 -4.30
C PHE A 80 -6.39 0.84 -4.48
N LEU A 81 -6.55 1.60 -3.39
CA LEU A 81 -6.36 3.05 -3.41
C LEU A 81 -4.93 3.42 -3.84
N PHE A 82 -3.92 2.70 -3.36
CA PHE A 82 -2.53 2.94 -3.76
C PHE A 82 -2.31 2.71 -5.26
N ILE A 83 -2.91 1.67 -5.85
CA ILE A 83 -2.84 1.44 -7.31
C ILE A 83 -3.50 2.60 -8.08
N ASP A 84 -4.69 3.02 -7.67
CA ASP A 84 -5.42 4.10 -8.35
C ASP A 84 -4.69 5.45 -8.24
N LEU A 85 -4.12 5.75 -7.07
CA LEU A 85 -3.28 6.92 -6.86
C LEU A 85 -1.98 6.83 -7.67
N ALA A 86 -1.34 5.65 -7.72
CA ALA A 86 -0.13 5.45 -8.51
C ALA A 86 -0.39 5.77 -9.99
N HIS A 87 -1.51 5.31 -10.54
CA HIS A 87 -1.92 5.63 -11.91
C HIS A 87 -2.13 7.14 -12.12
N SER A 88 -2.76 7.82 -11.17
CA SER A 88 -2.98 9.27 -11.21
C SER A 88 -1.66 10.04 -11.26
N TRP A 89 -0.66 9.61 -10.49
CA TRP A 89 0.70 10.20 -10.53
C TRP A 89 1.43 9.92 -11.85
N THR A 90 1.21 8.76 -12.49
CA THR A 90 1.73 8.51 -13.84
C THR A 90 1.13 9.48 -14.86
N ILE A 91 -0.18 9.75 -14.78
CA ILE A 91 -0.84 10.72 -15.67
C ILE A 91 -0.24 12.11 -15.48
N ALA A 92 -0.07 12.55 -14.24
CA ALA A 92 0.55 13.84 -13.93
C ALA A 92 1.98 13.93 -14.52
N GLY A 93 2.81 12.92 -14.30
CA GLY A 93 4.17 12.85 -14.86
C GLY A 93 4.19 12.87 -16.39
N ASN A 94 3.21 12.24 -17.04
CA ASN A 94 3.06 12.27 -18.50
C ASN A 94 2.67 13.65 -19.02
N ILE A 95 1.79 14.38 -18.33
CA ILE A 95 1.43 15.76 -18.68
C ILE A 95 2.66 16.67 -18.59
N VAL A 96 3.43 16.57 -17.50
CA VAL A 96 4.68 17.33 -17.32
C VAL A 96 5.70 16.98 -18.40
N GLY A 97 5.85 15.69 -18.72
CA GLY A 97 6.74 15.23 -19.79
C GLY A 97 6.36 15.77 -21.17
N LYS A 98 5.06 15.87 -21.48
CA LYS A 98 4.58 16.52 -22.71
C LYS A 98 4.93 18.01 -22.72
N ALA A 99 4.70 18.71 -21.61
CA ALA A 99 5.08 20.13 -21.48
C ALA A 99 6.59 20.35 -21.69
N THR A 100 7.43 19.46 -21.16
CA THR A 100 8.89 19.52 -21.39
C THR A 100 9.22 19.37 -22.88
N ASN A 101 8.56 18.47 -23.59
CA ASN A 101 8.83 18.26 -25.01
C ASN A 101 8.44 19.46 -25.89
N TYR A 102 7.37 20.20 -25.54
CA TYR A 102 7.00 21.43 -26.26
C TYR A 102 8.11 22.49 -26.22
N THR A 103 8.86 22.59 -25.12
CA THR A 103 9.97 23.56 -25.05
C THR A 103 11.15 23.22 -25.97
N LYS A 104 11.16 22.03 -26.57
CA LYS A 104 12.15 21.59 -27.57
C LYS A 104 11.60 21.66 -29.00
N ASP A 105 10.34 22.05 -29.17
CA ASP A 105 9.72 22.20 -30.47
C ASP A 105 10.43 23.33 -31.24
N PRO A 106 10.90 23.11 -32.47
CA PRO A 106 11.53 24.15 -33.28
C PRO A 106 10.67 25.41 -33.47
N GLU A 107 9.34 25.29 -33.42
CA GLU A 107 8.42 26.43 -33.50
C GLU A 107 8.45 27.31 -32.23
N ILE A 108 8.93 26.75 -31.11
CA ILE A 108 8.94 27.39 -29.78
C ILE A 108 10.38 27.69 -29.33
N SER A 109 11.36 26.89 -29.74
CA SER A 109 12.71 26.96 -29.20
C SER A 109 13.45 28.23 -29.65
N LEU A 110 13.05 28.87 -30.76
CA LEU A 110 13.70 30.07 -31.32
C LEU A 110 15.22 29.89 -31.58
N ASP A 111 15.75 28.68 -31.36
CA ASP A 111 17.17 28.39 -31.46
C ASP A 111 17.60 28.55 -32.94
N GLY A 112 18.65 29.32 -33.18
CA GLY A 112 19.15 29.58 -34.54
C GLY A 112 18.33 30.57 -35.37
N SER A 113 17.20 31.06 -34.86
CA SER A 113 16.37 32.10 -35.50
C SER A 113 16.40 33.44 -34.76
N TRP A 114 16.84 33.43 -33.50
CA TRP A 114 16.98 34.62 -32.65
C TRP A 114 18.37 34.61 -31.97
N GLU A 115 19.04 35.75 -31.98
CA GLU A 115 20.34 35.97 -31.34
C GLU A 115 20.32 37.30 -30.56
N GLY A 116 21.21 37.46 -29.59
CA GLY A 116 21.35 38.68 -28.77
C GLY A 116 21.09 38.47 -27.28
N SER A 117 21.30 39.52 -26.48
CA SER A 117 21.17 39.49 -25.01
C SER A 117 19.79 39.02 -24.54
N ALA A 118 18.74 39.44 -25.23
CA ALA A 118 17.36 39.03 -24.94
C ALA A 118 17.11 37.54 -25.23
N TYR A 119 17.75 36.98 -26.26
CA TYR A 119 17.70 35.55 -26.54
C TYR A 119 18.45 34.74 -25.47
N ASP A 120 19.63 35.21 -25.04
CA ASP A 120 20.40 34.55 -23.97
C ASP A 120 19.59 34.49 -22.65
N ALA A 121 18.90 35.58 -22.29
CA ALA A 121 18.00 35.62 -21.14
C ALA A 121 16.80 34.66 -21.29
N PHE A 122 16.16 34.63 -22.46
CA PHE A 122 15.08 33.67 -22.76
C PHE A 122 15.56 32.21 -22.66
N LYS A 123 16.71 31.90 -23.26
CA LYS A 123 17.31 30.56 -23.24
C LYS A 123 17.58 30.10 -21.82
N ALA A 124 18.16 30.97 -20.97
CA ALA A 124 18.42 30.66 -19.57
C ALA A 124 17.13 30.34 -18.78
N VAL A 125 16.06 31.12 -18.96
CA VAL A 125 14.75 30.85 -18.35
C VAL A 125 14.19 29.51 -18.83
N ARG A 126 14.23 29.26 -20.14
CA ARG A 126 13.72 28.03 -20.74
C ARG A 126 14.46 26.80 -20.19
N GLU A 127 15.78 26.85 -20.09
CA GLU A 127 16.60 25.75 -19.53
C GLU A 127 16.29 25.51 -18.04
N SER A 128 16.08 26.56 -17.25
CA SER A 128 15.64 26.43 -15.86
C SER A 128 14.25 25.79 -15.76
N GLN A 129 13.31 26.20 -16.62
CA GLN A 129 11.96 25.63 -16.67
C GLN A 129 11.97 24.16 -17.14
N GLN A 130 12.82 23.81 -18.11
CA GLN A 130 13.05 22.42 -18.52
C GLN A 130 13.55 21.56 -17.37
N THR A 131 14.50 22.07 -16.60
CA THR A 131 15.04 21.39 -15.42
C THR A 131 13.95 21.19 -14.36
N ALA A 132 13.17 22.23 -14.06
CA ALA A 132 12.06 22.16 -13.10
C ALA A 132 10.99 21.13 -13.51
N MET A 133 10.63 21.09 -14.80
CA MET A 133 9.71 20.08 -15.32
C MET A 133 10.29 18.67 -15.25
N ALA A 134 11.57 18.49 -15.57
CA ALA A 134 12.23 17.18 -15.46
C ALA A 134 12.20 16.66 -14.01
N SER A 135 12.58 17.50 -13.03
CA SER A 135 12.50 17.14 -11.61
C SER A 135 11.06 16.86 -11.16
N THR A 136 10.09 17.62 -11.64
CA THR A 136 8.66 17.35 -11.35
C THR A 136 8.20 16.00 -11.88
N LYS A 137 8.62 15.64 -13.10
CA LYS A 137 8.34 14.34 -13.70
C LYS A 137 8.97 13.20 -12.90
N GLU A 138 10.21 13.36 -12.46
CA GLU A 138 10.91 12.37 -11.62
C GLU A 138 10.21 12.18 -10.27
N MET A 139 9.76 13.27 -9.63
CA MET A 139 8.95 13.18 -8.41
C MET A 139 7.67 12.37 -8.64
N CYS A 140 6.93 12.63 -9.73
CA CYS A 140 5.72 11.88 -10.06
C CYS A 140 6.02 10.38 -10.25
N GLN A 141 7.11 10.03 -10.93
CA GLN A 141 7.53 8.65 -11.14
C GLN A 141 7.92 7.95 -9.84
N LYS A 142 8.58 8.67 -8.92
CA LYS A 142 8.93 8.14 -7.62
C LYS A 142 7.68 7.89 -6.77
N VAL A 143 6.76 8.86 -6.66
CA VAL A 143 5.49 8.65 -5.93
C VAL A 143 4.72 7.46 -6.51
N HIS A 144 4.63 7.35 -7.83
CA HIS A 144 4.02 6.19 -8.50
C HIS A 144 4.64 4.86 -8.05
N THR A 145 5.98 4.77 -8.04
CA THR A 145 6.72 3.55 -7.70
C THR A 145 6.54 3.15 -6.24
N GLU A 146 6.59 4.13 -5.33
CA GLU A 146 6.37 3.90 -3.90
C GLU A 146 4.95 3.41 -3.62
N LEU A 147 3.94 4.02 -4.25
CA LEU A 147 2.56 3.59 -4.11
C LEU A 147 2.32 2.15 -4.61
N LEU A 148 2.91 1.75 -5.75
CA LEU A 148 2.84 0.37 -6.22
C LEU A 148 3.54 -0.61 -5.27
N THR A 149 4.65 -0.19 -4.66
CA THR A 149 5.36 -0.99 -3.66
C THR A 149 4.49 -1.22 -2.43
N LEU A 150 3.85 -0.16 -1.92
CA LEU A 150 2.91 -0.27 -0.79
C LEU A 150 1.70 -1.15 -1.11
N ALA A 151 1.17 -1.07 -2.32
CA ALA A 151 0.09 -1.97 -2.77
C ALA A 151 0.53 -3.45 -2.78
N ALA A 152 1.75 -3.72 -3.24
CA ALA A 152 2.30 -5.07 -3.26
C ALA A 152 2.56 -5.62 -1.86
N GLU A 153 3.05 -4.79 -0.94
CA GLU A 153 3.22 -5.18 0.46
C GLU A 153 1.88 -5.44 1.15
N GLY A 154 0.86 -4.61 0.88
CA GLY A 154 -0.51 -4.86 1.33
C GLY A 154 -1.07 -6.19 0.81
N ARG A 155 -0.82 -6.54 -0.46
CA ARG A 155 -1.18 -7.86 -1.01
C ARG A 155 -0.51 -8.99 -0.22
N VAL A 156 0.79 -8.88 0.04
CA VAL A 156 1.54 -9.90 0.78
C VAL A 156 0.98 -10.06 2.19
N PHE A 157 0.65 -8.96 2.87
CA PHE A 157 0.01 -8.98 4.19
C PHE A 157 -1.28 -9.79 4.21
N TYR A 158 -2.25 -9.48 3.33
CA TYR A 158 -3.52 -10.23 3.30
C TYR A 158 -3.31 -11.68 2.89
N LYS A 159 -2.40 -11.94 1.94
CA LYS A 159 -2.05 -13.29 1.54
C LYS A 159 -1.46 -14.10 2.71
N SER A 160 -0.62 -13.50 3.54
CA SER A 160 -0.06 -14.17 4.73
C SER A 160 -1.13 -14.54 5.75
N ILE A 161 -2.16 -13.70 5.94
CA ILE A 161 -3.31 -14.06 6.78
C ILE A 161 -4.08 -15.22 6.14
N VAL A 162 -4.37 -15.12 4.83
CA VAL A 162 -5.13 -16.16 4.12
C VAL A 162 -4.44 -17.51 4.15
N ASP A 163 -3.19 -17.57 3.73
CA ASP A 163 -2.40 -18.79 3.67
C ASP A 163 -2.13 -19.33 5.09
N GLY A 164 -1.96 -18.45 6.07
CA GLY A 164 -1.67 -18.81 7.45
C GLY A 164 -2.85 -19.38 8.22
N THR A 165 -4.06 -18.86 8.01
CA THR A 165 -5.24 -19.33 8.76
C THR A 165 -5.96 -20.51 8.06
N ALA A 166 -5.72 -20.76 6.77
CA ALA A 166 -6.37 -21.86 6.06
C ALA A 166 -6.09 -23.27 6.65
N PRO A 167 -4.84 -23.63 7.01
CA PRO A 167 -4.56 -24.91 7.69
C PRO A 167 -5.24 -24.99 9.06
N LEU A 168 -5.27 -23.88 9.80
CA LEU A 168 -5.86 -23.81 11.15
C LEU A 168 -7.39 -23.96 11.12
N LEU A 169 -8.05 -23.48 10.06
CA LEU A 169 -9.46 -23.76 9.81
C LEU A 169 -9.75 -25.25 9.54
N THR A 170 -8.78 -25.97 8.95
CA THR A 170 -8.89 -27.43 8.78
C THR A 170 -8.78 -28.14 10.13
N GLU A 171 -7.76 -27.79 10.93
CA GLU A 171 -7.57 -28.35 12.28
C GLU A 171 -8.77 -28.08 13.19
N TYR A 172 -9.35 -26.87 13.11
CA TYR A 172 -10.59 -26.49 13.77
C TYR A 172 -11.76 -27.42 13.37
N GLY A 173 -11.94 -27.66 12.07
CA GLY A 173 -13.02 -28.52 11.56
C GLY A 173 -12.87 -29.99 11.97
N GLU A 174 -11.64 -30.50 11.99
CA GLU A 174 -11.34 -31.83 12.51
C GLU A 174 -11.66 -31.92 14.01
N GLY A 175 -11.23 -30.93 14.80
CA GLY A 175 -11.51 -30.86 16.23
C GLY A 175 -13.01 -30.81 16.56
N LEU A 176 -13.82 -30.10 15.76
CA LEU A 176 -15.28 -30.14 15.89
C LEU A 176 -15.84 -31.56 15.68
N THR A 177 -15.38 -32.23 14.62
CA THR A 177 -15.83 -33.59 14.28
C THR A 177 -15.49 -34.57 15.41
N GLU A 178 -14.27 -34.49 15.95
CA GLU A 178 -13.81 -35.31 17.07
C GLU A 178 -14.61 -35.00 18.35
N THR A 179 -14.93 -33.73 18.59
CA THR A 179 -15.75 -33.29 19.73
C THR A 179 -17.16 -33.88 19.68
N ALA A 180 -17.79 -33.87 18.51
CA ALA A 180 -19.12 -34.42 18.31
C ALA A 180 -19.21 -35.92 18.62
N THR A 181 -18.11 -36.69 18.48
CA THR A 181 -18.13 -38.14 18.76
C THR A 181 -18.35 -38.51 20.24
N GLY A 182 -18.13 -37.57 21.15
CA GLY A 182 -18.22 -37.79 22.61
C GLY A 182 -17.06 -38.58 23.22
N VAL A 183 -16.57 -39.63 22.57
CA VAL A 183 -15.38 -40.39 23.02
C VAL A 183 -14.10 -39.59 22.78
N GLY A 184 -14.01 -38.93 21.62
CA GLY A 184 -12.86 -38.08 21.26
C GLY A 184 -12.93 -36.66 21.81
N ALA A 185 -13.92 -36.33 22.65
CA ALA A 185 -14.26 -34.94 22.89
C ALA A 185 -13.22 -34.11 23.65
N LEU A 186 -12.50 -34.73 24.60
CA LEU A 186 -11.36 -34.08 25.25
C LEU A 186 -10.23 -33.76 24.26
N TRP A 187 -9.99 -34.64 23.30
CA TRP A 187 -8.95 -34.42 22.30
C TRP A 187 -9.39 -33.37 21.27
N GLY A 188 -10.63 -33.49 20.77
CA GLY A 188 -11.20 -32.55 19.81
C GLY A 188 -11.26 -31.12 20.32
N ILE A 189 -11.71 -30.91 21.57
CA ILE A 189 -11.80 -29.55 22.13
C ILE A 189 -10.43 -28.91 22.33
N ASN A 190 -9.41 -29.70 22.69
CA ASN A 190 -8.04 -29.20 22.81
C ASN A 190 -7.46 -28.85 21.43
N LYS A 191 -7.77 -29.65 20.40
CA LYS A 191 -7.38 -29.36 19.02
C LYS A 191 -8.02 -28.07 18.50
N ILE A 192 -9.30 -27.83 18.82
CA ILE A 192 -9.98 -26.55 18.54
C ILE A 192 -9.24 -25.41 19.25
N ASN A 193 -8.93 -25.57 20.54
CA ASN A 193 -8.23 -24.55 21.32
C ASN A 193 -6.86 -24.21 20.71
N ASP A 194 -6.07 -25.22 20.37
CA ASP A 194 -4.75 -25.03 19.76
C ASP A 194 -4.87 -24.31 18.41
N ALA A 195 -5.82 -24.71 17.56
CA ALA A 195 -6.08 -24.05 16.29
C ALA A 195 -6.45 -22.57 16.47
N VAL A 196 -7.34 -22.24 17.41
CA VAL A 196 -7.75 -20.86 17.69
C VAL A 196 -6.59 -20.03 18.25
N VAL A 197 -5.87 -20.54 19.26
CA VAL A 197 -4.72 -19.84 19.87
C VAL A 197 -3.61 -19.61 18.83
N ASN A 198 -3.32 -20.61 18.00
CA ASN A 198 -2.34 -20.47 16.92
C ASN A 198 -2.79 -19.43 15.89
N THR A 199 -4.09 -19.36 15.60
CA THR A 199 -4.65 -18.38 14.65
C THR A 199 -4.51 -16.96 15.21
N VAL A 200 -4.88 -16.75 16.48
CA VAL A 200 -4.69 -15.47 17.19
C VAL A 200 -3.23 -15.04 17.12
N GLY A 201 -2.30 -15.95 17.45
CA GLY A 201 -0.87 -15.69 17.43
C GLY A 201 -0.33 -15.40 16.02
N LEU A 202 -0.87 -16.05 14.99
CA LEU A 202 -0.49 -15.80 13.59
C LEU A 202 -0.98 -14.44 13.11
N VAL A 203 -2.27 -14.13 13.30
CA VAL A 203 -2.85 -12.85 12.86
C VAL A 203 -2.17 -11.69 13.59
N THR A 204 -1.98 -11.80 14.91
CA THR A 204 -1.29 -10.78 15.71
C THR A 204 0.14 -10.54 15.20
N ARG A 205 0.93 -11.60 14.99
CA ARG A 205 2.29 -11.47 14.44
C ARG A 205 2.30 -10.85 13.05
N THR A 206 1.32 -11.21 12.21
CA THR A 206 1.21 -10.66 10.85
C THR A 206 0.90 -9.17 10.88
N ILE A 207 -0.02 -8.72 11.75
CA ILE A 207 -0.31 -7.31 11.98
C ILE A 207 0.93 -6.57 12.51
N THR A 208 1.60 -7.12 13.52
CA THR A 208 2.83 -6.52 14.06
C THR A 208 3.93 -6.40 13.01
N GLY A 209 4.16 -7.44 12.20
CA GLY A 209 5.12 -7.39 11.10
C GLY A 209 4.75 -6.38 10.02
N PHE A 210 3.46 -6.14 9.79
CA PHE A 210 3.02 -5.09 8.88
C PHE A 210 3.27 -3.68 9.42
N ILE A 211 3.20 -3.47 10.74
CA ILE A 211 3.59 -2.20 11.35
C ILE A 211 5.08 -1.92 11.10
N GLU A 212 5.94 -2.94 11.12
CA GLU A 212 7.35 -2.79 10.76
C GLU A 212 7.52 -2.35 9.29
N LEU A 213 6.64 -2.79 8.39
CA LEU A 213 6.61 -2.32 6.99
C LEU A 213 6.15 -0.86 6.87
N GLN A 214 5.35 -0.34 7.81
CA GLN A 214 5.03 1.11 7.83
C GLN A 214 6.27 1.99 8.02
N SER A 215 7.38 1.46 8.56
CA SER A 215 8.65 2.18 8.56
C SER A 215 9.11 2.53 7.13
N LYS A 216 8.81 1.69 6.14
CA LYS A 216 9.07 1.99 4.73
C LYS A 216 8.21 3.14 4.24
N VAL A 217 6.92 3.19 4.61
CA VAL A 217 6.05 4.35 4.31
C VAL A 217 6.66 5.64 4.83
N VAL A 218 7.19 5.62 6.06
CA VAL A 218 7.85 6.77 6.67
C VAL A 218 9.15 7.13 5.94
N ILE A 219 9.96 6.13 5.56
CA ILE A 219 11.17 6.34 4.75
C ILE A 219 10.81 6.95 3.40
N SER A 220 9.90 6.35 2.65
CA SER A 220 9.42 6.85 1.36
C SER A 220 8.83 8.26 1.50
N SER A 221 8.09 8.55 2.57
CA SER A 221 7.58 9.90 2.85
C SER A 221 8.71 10.90 3.13
N ASN A 222 9.77 10.50 3.84
CA ASN A 222 10.92 11.36 4.10
C ASN A 222 11.74 11.59 2.82
N GLU A 223 11.90 10.56 1.99
CA GLU A 223 12.55 10.69 0.69
C GLU A 223 11.77 11.59 -0.25
N LEU A 224 10.44 11.46 -0.30
CA LEU A 224 9.56 12.36 -1.05
C LEU A 224 9.65 13.80 -0.53
N ARG A 225 9.68 13.99 0.80
CA ARG A 225 9.92 15.31 1.40
C ARG A 225 11.27 15.89 0.99
N GLY A 226 12.32 15.07 0.98
CA GLY A 226 13.64 15.48 0.52
C GLY A 226 13.63 15.93 -0.94
N LEU A 227 12.88 15.26 -1.82
CA LEU A 227 12.74 15.67 -3.23
C LEU A 227 11.98 16.98 -3.40
N THR A 228 11.06 17.29 -2.48
CA THR A 228 10.33 18.57 -2.49
C THR A 228 11.13 19.72 -1.87
N GLN A 229 12.24 19.45 -1.18
CA GLN A 229 13.11 20.48 -0.61
C GLN A 229 14.18 20.85 -1.63
N HIS A 230 14.03 22.02 -2.25
CA HIS A 230 14.94 22.56 -3.27
C HIS A 230 15.11 21.66 -4.51
N PRO A 231 14.01 21.24 -5.18
CA PRO A 231 14.09 20.50 -6.43
C PRO A 231 14.85 21.29 -7.50
N ALA A 232 15.65 20.59 -8.32
CA ALA A 232 16.45 21.24 -9.34
C ALA A 232 15.58 22.04 -10.33
N GLY A 233 16.07 23.21 -10.75
CA GLY A 233 15.35 24.12 -11.66
C GLY A 233 14.33 25.03 -10.99
N PHE A 234 14.03 24.84 -9.70
CA PHE A 234 13.23 25.77 -8.90
C PHE A 234 14.13 26.83 -8.25
N VAL A 235 13.59 28.03 -8.07
CA VAL A 235 14.30 29.15 -7.45
C VAL A 235 13.79 29.35 -6.03
N THR A 236 14.68 29.31 -5.04
CA THR A 236 14.33 29.57 -3.65
C THR A 236 14.26 31.06 -3.40
N LYS A 237 13.10 31.57 -2.98
CA LYS A 237 12.90 32.96 -2.55
C LYS A 237 12.20 32.97 -1.21
N ASN A 238 12.76 33.70 -0.23
CA ASN A 238 12.23 33.75 1.14
C ASN A 238 12.05 32.37 1.82
N GLY A 239 12.90 31.39 1.47
CA GLY A 239 12.82 30.03 2.01
C GLY A 239 11.74 29.15 1.38
N LEU A 240 11.05 29.62 0.33
CA LEU A 240 10.09 28.84 -0.45
C LEU A 240 10.60 28.64 -1.88
N ASP A 241 10.42 27.45 -2.42
CA ASP A 241 10.77 27.14 -3.80
C ASP A 241 9.65 27.59 -4.73
N HIS A 242 10.02 28.31 -5.79
CA HIS A 242 9.10 28.87 -6.77
C HIS A 242 9.46 28.40 -8.17
N TRP A 243 8.44 28.39 -9.03
CA TRP A 243 8.66 28.24 -10.46
C TRP A 243 9.64 29.33 -10.95
N PRO A 244 10.63 28.99 -11.81
CA PRO A 244 11.58 29.97 -12.31
C PRO A 244 10.86 31.07 -13.09
N GLY A 245 11.04 32.31 -12.63
CA GLY A 245 10.53 33.52 -13.26
C GLY A 245 11.36 33.95 -14.47
N ALA A 246 10.91 34.98 -15.17
CA ALA A 246 11.67 35.58 -16.25
C ALA A 246 12.99 36.19 -15.72
N VAL A 247 14.09 36.00 -16.43
CA VAL A 247 15.35 36.70 -16.18
C VAL A 247 15.22 38.10 -16.78
N THR A 248 15.07 39.10 -15.91
CA THR A 248 14.87 40.50 -16.31
C THR A 248 16.13 41.35 -16.28
N ASP A 249 17.23 40.79 -15.77
CA ASP A 249 18.46 41.53 -15.53
C ASP A 249 19.38 41.34 -16.74
N GLY A 250 19.55 42.37 -17.58
CA GLY A 250 20.47 42.32 -18.72
C GLY A 250 19.98 42.84 -20.06
N TYR A 251 18.81 43.47 -20.14
CA TYR A 251 18.29 44.06 -21.38
C TYR A 251 19.08 45.28 -21.91
N ASP A 252 20.06 45.79 -21.15
CA ASP A 252 20.89 46.96 -21.51
C ASP A 252 22.39 46.59 -21.46
N GLN A 253 22.83 45.65 -22.30
CA GLN A 253 24.27 45.43 -22.50
C GLN A 253 24.70 46.01 -23.85
N GLU A 254 25.82 46.74 -23.86
CA GLU A 254 26.47 47.41 -25.00
C GLU A 254 26.72 46.50 -26.25
N ARG A 255 26.44 45.21 -26.12
CA ARG A 255 26.52 44.17 -27.15
C ARG A 255 25.29 44.12 -28.07
N ASP A 256 24.26 44.92 -27.82
CA ASP A 256 23.02 45.02 -28.62
C ASP A 256 23.18 45.81 -29.93
N GLY A 257 24.36 45.71 -30.56
CA GLY A 257 24.59 46.10 -31.95
C GLY A 257 23.81 45.18 -32.89
N TRP A 258 22.50 45.38 -32.94
CA TRP A 258 21.60 44.66 -33.85
C TRP A 258 21.88 45.10 -35.29
N GLU A 259 22.49 44.22 -36.08
CA GLU A 259 22.47 44.29 -37.54
C GLU A 259 21.42 43.33 -38.07
N ALA A 260 20.35 43.88 -38.67
CA ALA A 260 19.38 43.09 -39.41
C ALA A 260 20.09 42.40 -40.59
N ARG A 261 20.20 41.07 -40.56
CA ARG A 261 20.59 40.32 -41.75
C ARG A 261 19.44 40.37 -42.75
N THR A 262 19.59 41.19 -43.79
CA THR A 262 18.79 41.16 -45.03
C THR A 262 19.17 39.98 -45.89
#